data_AF-A0A8J8AVN6-F1
#
_entry.id   AF-A0A8J8AVN6-F1
#
_cell.length_a   1.000
_cell.length_b   1.000
_cell.length_c   1.000
_cell.angle_alpha   90.00
_cell.angle_beta   90.00
_cell.angle_gamma   90.00
#
_symmetry.space_group_name_H-M   'P 1'
#
loop_
_entity.id
_entity.type
_entity.pdbx_description
1 polymer ?
#
loop_
_entity_poly.entity_id
_entity_poly.type
_entity_poly.pdbx_seq_one_letter_code
_entity_poly.pdbx_strand_id
1 'polypeptide(L)' 'AQEMLRLLEGVNIVGADVVEVAPPFDMGGMTALVGATVMFELLCVMAAMVHRNR' A
#
# COMPACT_ATOMS: atom_id res chain seq x y z
N ALA A 1 -5.86 -7.03 -5.46
CA ALA A 1 -4.67 -6.39 -4.85
C ALA A 1 -4.95 -5.96 -3.42
N GLN A 2 -5.91 -5.06 -3.17
CA GLN A 2 -6.26 -4.57 -1.82
C GLN A 2 -6.50 -5.70 -0.81
N GLU A 3 -7.38 -6.66 -1.13
CA GLU A 3 -7.62 -7.83 -0.28
C GLU A 3 -6.37 -8.68 -0.01
N MET A 4 -5.44 -8.78 -0.97
CA MET A 4 -4.19 -9.52 -0.77
C MET A 4 -3.27 -8.80 0.22
N LEU A 5 -3.25 -7.47 0.21
CA LEU A 5 -2.46 -6.68 1.16
C LEU A 5 -2.99 -6.86 2.58
N ARG A 6 -4.31 -6.92 2.76
CA ARG A 6 -4.94 -7.17 4.07
C ARG A 6 -4.57 -8.52 4.65
N LEU A 7 -4.37 -9.54 3.81
CA LEU A 7 -3.89 -10.85 4.23
C LEU A 7 -2.44 -10.84 4.77
N LEU A 8 -1.70 -9.74 4.61
CA LEU A 8 -0.38 -9.55 5.22
C LEU A 8 -0.45 -9.13 6.69
N GLU A 9 -1.64 -9.01 7.28
CA GLU A 9 -1.79 -8.75 8.70
C GLU A 9 -1.01 -9.78 9.55
N GLY A 10 -0.22 -9.27 10.50
CA GLY A 10 0.65 -10.09 11.36
C GLY A 10 2.06 -10.30 10.80
N VAL A 11 2.31 -9.98 9.53
CA VAL A 11 3.67 -9.97 8.98
C VAL A 11 4.44 -8.76 9.51
N ASN A 12 5.70 -8.95 9.89
CA ASN A 12 6.60 -7.87 10.30
C ASN A 12 7.17 -7.12 9.08
N ILE A 13 6.35 -6.25 8.48
CA ILE A 13 6.75 -5.41 7.34
C ILE A 13 7.60 -4.24 7.85
N VAL A 14 8.89 -4.24 7.51
CA VAL A 14 9.84 -3.18 7.91
C VAL A 14 9.86 -1.98 6.95
N GLY A 15 9.33 -2.15 5.74
CA GLY A 15 9.25 -1.12 4.70
C GLY A 15 8.57 -1.66 3.44
N ALA A 16 8.03 -0.76 2.62
CA ALA A 16 7.40 -1.07 1.33
C ALA A 16 7.51 0.14 0.38
N ASP A 17 7.47 -0.13 -0.92
CA ASP A 17 7.43 0.87 -1.97
C ASP A 17 6.30 0.57 -2.97
N VAL A 18 5.88 1.62 -3.69
CA VAL A 18 4.98 1.51 -4.85
C VAL A 18 5.66 2.25 -5.99
N VAL A 19 6.02 1.51 -7.02
CA VAL A 19 6.81 1.97 -8.16
C VAL A 19 6.01 1.92 -9.47
N GLU A 20 6.60 2.37 -10.57
CA GLU A 20 6.04 2.29 -11.92
C GLU A 20 4.75 3.09 -12.19
N VAL A 21 4.50 4.14 -11.42
CA VAL A 21 3.51 5.15 -11.81
C VAL A 21 4.17 6.10 -12.81
N ALA A 22 3.62 6.20 -14.02
CA ALA A 22 4.12 7.09 -15.06
C ALA A 22 3.08 8.17 -15.41
N PRO A 23 3.14 9.37 -14.79
CA PRO A 23 2.13 10.42 -14.96
C PRO A 23 1.82 10.81 -16.42
N PRO A 24 2.80 10.87 -17.35
CA PRO A 24 2.49 11.19 -18.75
C PRO A 24 1.59 10.17 -19.46
N PHE A 25 1.54 8.93 -18.96
CA PHE A 25 0.72 7.84 -19.51
C PHE A 25 -0.52 7.53 -18.66
N ASP A 26 -0.72 8.26 -17.57
CA ASP A 26 -1.82 8.04 -16.64
C ASP A 26 -3.06 8.84 -17.03
N MET A 27 -3.86 8.27 -17.94
CA MET A 27 -5.11 8.89 -18.39
C MET A 27 -6.09 9.04 -17.23
N GLY A 28 -6.39 10.29 -16.86
CA GLY A 28 -7.32 10.61 -15.79
C GLY A 28 -6.79 10.35 -14.39
N GLY A 29 -5.49 10.09 -14.21
CA GLY A 29 -4.88 9.89 -12.90
C GLY A 29 -5.24 8.55 -12.23
N MET A 30 -5.75 7.59 -13.00
CA MET A 30 -6.22 6.31 -12.48
C MET A 30 -5.09 5.45 -11.92
N THR A 31 -3.94 5.40 -12.58
CA THR A 31 -2.77 4.64 -12.12
C THR A 31 -2.24 5.24 -10.81
N ALA A 32 -2.14 6.56 -10.72
CA ALA A 32 -1.75 7.25 -9.50
C ALA A 32 -2.74 7.01 -8.36
N LEU A 33 -4.06 7.05 -8.63
CA LEU A 33 -5.09 6.76 -7.65
C LEU A 33 -4.99 5.31 -7.13
N VAL A 34 -4.78 4.34 -8.02
CA VAL A 34 -4.56 2.94 -7.63
C VAL A 34 -3.29 2.81 -6.78
N GLY A 35 -2.18 3.45 -7.18
CA GLY A 35 -0.94 3.45 -6.41
C GLY A 35 -1.10 4.04 -5.01
N ALA A 36 -1.79 5.17 -4.88
CA ALA A 36 -2.12 5.78 -3.59
C ALA A 36 -2.98 4.85 -2.73
N THR A 37 -3.97 4.19 -3.32
CA THR A 37 -4.85 3.26 -2.60
C THR A 37 -4.08 2.01 -2.13
N VAL A 38 -3.12 1.51 -2.91
CA VAL A 38 -2.22 0.41 -2.50
C VAL A 38 -1.33 0.84 -1.33
N MET A 39 -0.74 2.03 -1.39
CA MET A 39 0.07 2.57 -0.31
C MET A 39 -0.75 2.76 0.98
N PHE A 40 -2.01 3.17 0.87
CA PHE A 40 -2.92 3.30 2.00
C PHE A 40 -3.17 1.96 2.70
N GLU A 41 -3.47 0.87 1.98
CA GLU A 41 -3.65 -0.46 2.58
C GLU A 41 -2.38 -0.97 3.25
N LEU A 42 -1.21 -0.77 2.62
CA LEU A 42 0.09 -1.10 3.23
C LEU A 42 0.30 -0.34 4.55
N LEU A 43 0.00 0.96 4.57
CA LEU A 43 0.09 1.78 5.76
C LEU A 43 -0.84 1.28 6.88
N CYS A 44 -2.08 0.89 6.55
CA CYS A 44 -3.01 0.31 7.52
C CYS A 44 -2.46 -0.97 8.17
N VAL A 45 -1.92 -1.89 7.35
CA VAL A 45 -1.35 -3.15 7.84
C VAL A 45 -0.11 -2.90 8.71
N MET A 46 0.77 -2.00 8.28
CA MET A 46 1.96 -1.62 9.05
C MET A 46 1.60 -0.92 10.36
N ALA A 47 0.60 -0.04 10.35
CA ALA A 47 0.13 0.65 11.56
C ALA A 47 -0.45 -0.33 12.59
N ALA A 48 -1.23 -1.33 12.15
CA ALA A 48 -1.73 -2.39 13.02
C ALA A 48 -0.58 -3.21 13.65
N MET A 49 0.48 -3.48 12.89
CA MET A 49 1.69 -4.12 13.42
C MET A 49 2.40 -3.25 14.48
N VAL A 50 2.59 -1.96 14.21
CA VAL A 50 3.18 -1.02 15.18
C VAL A 50 2.34 -0.96 16.45
N HIS A 51 1.01 -0.96 16.34
CA HIS A 51 0.13 -0.99 17.50
C HIS A 51 0.30 -2.27 18.34
N ARG A 52 0.44 -3.44 17.71
CA ARG A 52 0.67 -4.71 18.41
C ARG A 52 2.04 -4.81 19.10
N ASN A 53 3.05 -4.13 18.57
CA ASN A 53 4.42 -4.16 19.10
C ASN A 53 4.67 -3.14 20.22
N ARG A 54 3.64 -2.39 20.64
CA ARG A 54 3.68 -1.43 21.75
C ARG A 54 3.02 -2.00 22.98
#